data_AF-A0A1E8E4T9-F1
#
_entry.id   AF-A0A1E8E4T9-F1
#
_cell.length_a   1.000
_cell.length_b   1.000
_cell.length_c   1.000
_cell.angle_alpha   90.00
_cell.angle_beta   90.00
_cell.angle_gamma   90.00
#
_symmetry.space_group_name_H-M   'P 1'
#
loop_
_entity.id
_entity.type
_entity.pdbx_description
1 polymer ?
#
loop_
_entity_poly.entity_id
_entity_poly.type
_entity_poly.pdbx_seq_one_letter_code
_entity_poly.pdbx_strand_id
1 'polypeptide(L)'
;MPNRLELTKNVLFFKCNSPNTDQEIDKILELATENKESNKNFVIDQFREKNRTHRGVDYTVSIKVFPTVRPVYFLDDDTFEDRIYAYILVIEINDYLVILSKSCSTFLAYVKEKFKLIDVAELSKLVGDNAEFQKIALRNMTVSEKAVRNRSYEGNDIRSSFSSHSAGRSIPSHLKIKEKGQIKSISSTGRIVESAPRQSIEEITDWAYSQIQLINTSKENNFLKNFAKKVSLGEVLSKCKPSALLIDVSAIEDKIEDGAIVLKYELFKKEKINGKVKKTKKYIKPSIRIYKKLFDQLGEIYELDQNLRVVNFESTSYVNKNKRVILPKNN
;
A
#
# COMPACT_ATOMS: atom_id res chain seq x y z
N MET A 1 -6.92 7.52 -29.83
CA MET A 1 -6.05 8.46 -29.07
C MET A 1 -5.17 7.83 -27.97
N PRO A 2 -5.47 6.64 -27.38
CA PRO A 2 -4.59 6.01 -26.36
C PRO A 2 -3.15 5.77 -26.83
N ASN A 3 -2.97 5.57 -28.14
CA ASN A 3 -1.68 5.32 -28.79
C ASN A 3 -0.65 6.45 -28.61
N ARG A 4 -1.04 7.61 -28.04
CA ARG A 4 -0.12 8.72 -27.70
C ARG A 4 0.48 8.61 -26.30
N LEU A 5 0.05 7.63 -25.50
CA LEU A 5 0.55 7.44 -24.14
C LEU A 5 1.81 6.59 -24.13
N GLU A 6 2.88 7.25 -23.72
CA GLU A 6 4.15 6.64 -23.42
C GLU A 6 4.32 6.57 -21.90
N LEU A 7 4.27 5.36 -21.36
CA LEU A 7 4.18 5.12 -19.92
C LEU A 7 5.43 4.40 -19.41
N THR A 8 5.82 4.70 -18.19
CA THR A 8 6.87 3.94 -17.49
C THR A 8 6.26 2.69 -16.86
N LYS A 9 7.02 1.59 -16.79
CA LYS A 9 6.65 0.38 -16.05
C LYS A 9 6.66 0.64 -14.54
N ASN A 10 5.61 1.26 -14.02
CA ASN A 10 5.37 1.49 -12.60
C ASN A 10 3.95 1.03 -12.28
N VAL A 11 3.85 -0.20 -11.78
CA VAL A 11 2.63 -0.99 -11.85
C VAL A 11 2.31 -1.62 -10.51
N LEU A 12 1.03 -1.63 -10.15
CA LEU A 12 0.48 -2.39 -9.04
C LEU A 12 -0.29 -3.59 -9.58
N PHE A 13 -0.07 -4.76 -9.00
CA PHE A 13 -0.80 -5.97 -9.35
C PHE A 13 -1.74 -6.38 -8.23
N PHE A 14 -2.96 -6.72 -8.62
CA PHE A 14 -3.96 -7.32 -7.75
C PHE A 14 -4.50 -8.58 -8.40
N LYS A 15 -4.85 -9.57 -7.58
CA LYS A 15 -5.56 -10.76 -7.98
C LYS A 15 -7.06 -10.57 -7.74
N CYS A 16 -7.84 -10.92 -8.74
CA CYS A 16 -9.29 -10.89 -8.73
C CYS A 16 -9.79 -12.24 -8.21
N ASN A 17 -10.67 -12.21 -7.20
CA ASN A 17 -11.31 -13.43 -6.69
C ASN A 17 -12.58 -13.80 -7.49
N SER A 18 -13.14 -12.82 -8.19
CA SER A 18 -14.32 -12.93 -9.03
C SER A 18 -14.14 -12.04 -10.25
N PRO A 19 -14.90 -12.26 -11.33
CA PRO A 19 -14.90 -11.36 -12.48
C PRO A 19 -15.17 -9.92 -12.06
N ASN A 20 -14.39 -8.97 -12.59
CA ASN A 20 -14.52 -7.56 -12.24
C ASN A 20 -15.86 -7.02 -12.74
N THR A 21 -16.61 -6.37 -11.86
CA THR A 21 -17.87 -5.72 -12.24
C THR A 21 -17.62 -4.31 -12.76
N ASP A 22 -18.50 -3.84 -13.66
CA ASP A 22 -18.42 -2.46 -14.18
C ASP A 22 -18.47 -1.42 -13.05
N GLN A 23 -19.27 -1.69 -12.01
CA GLN A 23 -19.39 -0.83 -10.85
C GLN A 23 -18.08 -0.69 -10.07
N GLU A 24 -17.31 -1.77 -9.92
CA GLU A 24 -16.03 -1.74 -9.20
C GLU A 24 -14.98 -0.94 -9.99
N ILE A 25 -14.90 -1.15 -11.30
CA ILE A 25 -13.95 -0.44 -12.15
C ILE A 25 -14.31 1.05 -12.24
N ASP A 26 -15.59 1.37 -12.43
CA ASP A 26 -16.05 2.76 -12.47
C ASP A 26 -15.78 3.47 -11.14
N LYS A 27 -16.02 2.79 -10.01
CA LYS A 27 -15.73 3.38 -8.69
C LYS A 27 -14.24 3.66 -8.49
N ILE A 28 -13.35 2.80 -8.98
CA ILE A 28 -11.90 3.06 -8.96
C ILE A 28 -11.57 4.32 -9.75
N LEU A 29 -12.12 4.46 -10.96
CA LEU A 29 -11.87 5.61 -11.83
C LEU A 29 -12.44 6.90 -11.24
N GLU A 30 -13.64 6.86 -10.67
CA GLU A 30 -14.26 8.00 -9.97
C GLU A 30 -13.36 8.48 -8.83
N LEU A 31 -13.01 7.60 -7.89
CA LEU A 31 -12.14 7.93 -6.75
C LEU A 31 -10.75 8.44 -7.19
N ALA A 32 -10.19 7.87 -8.25
CA ALA A 32 -8.88 8.27 -8.76
C ALA A 32 -8.90 9.66 -9.43
N THR A 33 -10.06 10.13 -9.87
CA THR A 33 -10.24 11.38 -10.63
C THR A 33 -10.84 12.52 -9.81
N GLU A 34 -11.07 12.35 -8.50
CA GLU A 34 -11.64 13.39 -7.64
C GLU A 34 -10.82 14.70 -7.61
N ASN A 35 -9.50 14.64 -7.80
CA ASN A 35 -8.62 15.81 -7.85
C ASN A 35 -8.55 16.49 -9.23
N LYS A 36 -9.42 16.09 -10.17
CA LYS A 36 -9.48 16.71 -11.49
C LYS A 36 -9.91 18.17 -11.37
N GLU A 37 -9.25 19.04 -12.13
CA GLU A 37 -9.60 20.45 -12.20
C GLU A 37 -11.06 20.66 -12.67
N SER A 38 -11.78 21.50 -11.92
CA SER A 38 -13.16 21.90 -12.23
C SER A 38 -13.26 22.52 -13.62
N ASN A 39 -14.34 22.23 -14.35
CA ASN A 39 -14.62 22.77 -15.68
C ASN A 39 -13.65 22.38 -16.82
N LYS A 40 -12.69 21.49 -16.58
CA LYS A 40 -11.89 20.87 -17.65
C LYS A 40 -12.50 19.54 -18.09
N ASN A 41 -12.30 19.13 -19.34
CA ASN A 41 -12.69 17.80 -19.81
C ASN A 41 -11.56 16.79 -19.62
N PHE A 42 -11.89 15.51 -19.64
CA PHE A 42 -10.89 14.45 -19.77
C PHE A 42 -10.22 14.56 -21.15
N VAL A 43 -8.90 14.37 -21.18
CA VAL A 43 -8.12 14.29 -22.43
C VAL A 43 -8.32 12.93 -23.08
N ILE A 44 -8.36 11.88 -22.26
CA ILE A 44 -8.68 10.51 -22.65
C ILE A 44 -9.66 10.01 -21.61
N ASP A 45 -10.76 9.43 -22.07
CA ASP A 45 -11.76 8.76 -21.24
C ASP A 45 -12.22 7.51 -21.98
N GLN A 46 -11.79 6.36 -21.51
CA GLN A 46 -12.15 5.06 -22.05
C GLN A 46 -12.51 4.12 -20.92
N PHE A 47 -13.60 3.41 -21.10
CA PHE A 47 -14.12 2.49 -20.12
C PHE A 47 -14.25 1.09 -20.73
N ARG A 48 -13.52 0.14 -20.14
CA ARG A 48 -13.54 -1.29 -20.44
C ARG A 48 -13.51 -1.65 -21.93
N GLU A 49 -12.59 -1.04 -22.67
CA GLU A 49 -12.36 -1.37 -24.07
C GLU A 49 -11.59 -2.70 -24.16
N LYS A 50 -12.18 -3.70 -24.83
CA LYS A 50 -11.55 -4.99 -25.07
C LYS A 50 -10.57 -4.88 -26.22
N ASN A 51 -9.34 -5.32 -25.98
CA ASN A 51 -8.25 -5.26 -26.94
C ASN A 51 -7.44 -6.55 -26.90
N ARG A 52 -6.60 -6.71 -27.93
CA ARG A 52 -5.66 -7.83 -28.02
C ARG A 52 -4.31 -7.31 -28.46
N THR A 53 -3.25 -7.72 -27.78
CA THR A 53 -1.89 -7.35 -28.18
C THR A 53 -1.47 -8.10 -29.45
N HIS A 54 -0.45 -7.60 -30.14
CA HIS A 54 0.21 -8.24 -31.28
C HIS A 54 0.78 -9.61 -30.92
N ARG A 55 1.10 -9.85 -29.64
CA ARG A 55 1.51 -11.16 -29.11
C ARG A 55 0.33 -12.07 -28.76
N GLY A 56 -0.89 -11.61 -28.98
CA GLY A 56 -2.11 -12.39 -28.83
C GLY A 56 -2.69 -12.41 -27.41
N VAL A 57 -2.26 -11.51 -26.52
CA VAL A 57 -2.78 -11.40 -25.14
C VAL A 57 -4.07 -10.60 -25.15
N ASP A 58 -5.17 -11.22 -24.72
CA ASP A 58 -6.46 -10.54 -24.55
C ASP A 58 -6.47 -9.73 -23.24
N TYR A 59 -6.91 -8.48 -23.32
CA TYR A 59 -7.00 -7.60 -22.16
C TYR A 59 -8.18 -6.63 -22.28
N THR A 60 -8.67 -6.16 -21.14
CA THR A 60 -9.66 -5.06 -21.08
C THR A 60 -9.01 -3.86 -20.44
N VAL A 61 -9.16 -2.68 -21.05
CA VAL A 61 -8.51 -1.46 -20.57
C VAL A 61 -9.53 -0.38 -20.23
N SER A 62 -9.32 0.27 -19.09
CA SER A 62 -9.98 1.52 -18.72
C SER A 62 -8.93 2.57 -18.43
N ILE A 63 -9.08 3.76 -18.99
CA ILE A 63 -8.12 4.83 -18.82
C ILE A 63 -8.78 6.20 -18.75
N LYS A 64 -8.33 7.02 -17.80
CA LYS A 64 -8.68 8.44 -17.73
C LYS A 64 -7.41 9.28 -17.63
N VAL A 65 -7.30 10.31 -18.46
CA VAL A 65 -6.22 11.32 -18.44
C VAL A 65 -6.85 12.69 -18.25
N PHE A 66 -6.37 13.46 -17.29
CA PHE A 66 -7.03 14.70 -16.87
C PHE A 66 -6.06 15.72 -16.26
N PRO A 67 -6.35 17.03 -16.37
CA PRO A 67 -5.58 18.06 -15.67
C PRO A 67 -5.94 18.10 -14.18
N THR A 68 -4.93 18.36 -13.34
CA THR A 68 -5.06 18.57 -11.89
C THR A 68 -4.14 19.71 -11.46
N VAL A 69 -4.50 20.39 -10.37
CA VAL A 69 -3.73 21.47 -9.77
C VAL A 69 -3.18 21.03 -8.42
N ARG A 70 -1.98 21.50 -8.08
CA ARG A 70 -1.35 21.27 -6.77
C ARG A 70 -0.73 22.58 -6.26
N PRO A 71 -0.72 22.83 -4.95
CA PRO A 71 -0.08 24.02 -4.40
C PRO A 71 1.44 23.97 -4.62
N VAL A 72 2.04 25.16 -4.73
CA VAL A 72 3.50 25.32 -4.87
C VAL A 72 4.16 25.31 -3.49
N TYR A 73 4.56 24.13 -3.01
CA TYR A 73 5.04 23.94 -1.63
C TYR A 73 6.34 24.67 -1.25
N PHE A 74 7.07 25.24 -2.20
CA PHE A 74 8.29 26.02 -1.92
C PHE A 74 8.04 27.53 -1.86
N LEU A 75 6.81 27.97 -2.11
CA LEU A 75 6.37 29.34 -1.92
C LEU A 75 5.43 29.39 -0.72
N ASP A 76 5.64 30.36 0.17
CA ASP A 76 4.72 30.66 1.28
C ASP A 76 3.56 31.55 0.78
N ASP A 77 2.90 31.09 -0.30
CA ASP A 77 1.81 31.80 -0.96
C ASP A 77 0.86 30.80 -1.63
N ASP A 78 -0.37 30.73 -1.11
CA ASP A 78 -1.42 29.82 -1.58
C ASP A 78 -2.05 30.24 -2.92
N THR A 79 -1.66 31.38 -3.50
CA THR A 79 -2.17 31.84 -4.81
C THR A 79 -1.51 31.15 -5.99
N PHE A 80 -0.33 30.54 -5.78
CA PHE A 80 0.41 29.85 -6.83
C PHE A 80 0.08 28.36 -6.87
N GLU A 81 -0.28 27.88 -8.07
CA GLU A 81 -0.59 26.48 -8.33
C GLU A 81 0.20 25.94 -9.53
N ASP A 82 0.71 24.73 -9.37
CA ASP A 82 1.24 23.92 -10.48
C ASP A 82 0.09 23.19 -11.16
N ARG A 83 -0.14 23.45 -12.45
CA ARG A 83 -1.05 22.64 -13.27
C ARG A 83 -0.29 21.51 -13.95
N ILE A 84 -0.70 20.27 -13.69
CA ILE A 84 -0.10 19.06 -14.26
C ILE A 84 -1.18 18.14 -14.85
N TYR A 85 -0.76 17.16 -15.65
CA TYR A 85 -1.64 16.09 -16.10
C TYR A 85 -1.46 14.82 -15.25
N ALA A 86 -2.59 14.27 -14.83
CA ALA A 86 -2.72 13.02 -14.10
C ALA A 86 -3.32 11.94 -15.00
N TYR A 87 -3.08 10.68 -14.65
CA TYR A 87 -3.73 9.55 -15.31
C TYR A 87 -3.94 8.37 -14.37
N ILE A 88 -5.00 7.62 -14.65
CA ILE A 88 -5.28 6.30 -14.09
C ILE A 88 -5.51 5.34 -15.26
N LEU A 89 -4.78 4.23 -15.27
CA LEU A 89 -4.88 3.16 -16.24
C LEU A 89 -5.10 1.85 -15.49
N VAL A 90 -6.20 1.18 -15.81
CA VAL A 90 -6.60 -0.10 -15.24
C VAL A 90 -6.65 -1.11 -16.38
N ILE A 91 -5.84 -2.15 -16.29
CA ILE A 91 -5.74 -3.22 -17.29
C ILE A 91 -6.17 -4.52 -16.61
N GLU A 92 -7.16 -5.17 -17.18
CA GLU A 92 -7.67 -6.47 -16.73
C GLU A 92 -7.08 -7.55 -17.65
N ILE A 93 -6.36 -8.50 -17.06
CA ILE A 93 -5.65 -9.57 -17.76
C ILE A 93 -5.89 -10.89 -17.00
N ASN A 94 -6.65 -11.83 -17.58
CA ASN A 94 -7.11 -13.03 -16.88
C ASN A 94 -7.75 -12.67 -15.51
N ASP A 95 -7.33 -13.33 -14.44
CA ASP A 95 -7.78 -13.08 -13.06
C ASP A 95 -6.96 -11.99 -12.33
N TYR A 96 -6.34 -11.09 -13.08
CA TYR A 96 -5.49 -10.04 -12.53
C TYR A 96 -5.94 -8.64 -12.95
N LEU A 97 -5.80 -7.71 -12.01
CA LEU A 97 -6.01 -6.28 -12.20
C LEU A 97 -4.66 -5.57 -12.08
N VAL A 98 -4.27 -4.89 -13.13
CA VAL A 98 -2.98 -4.22 -13.28
C VAL A 98 -3.24 -2.72 -13.33
N ILE A 99 -2.71 -1.97 -12.35
CA ILE A 99 -3.02 -0.54 -12.18
C ILE A 99 -1.75 0.30 -12.32
N LEU A 100 -1.81 1.30 -13.20
CA LEU A 100 -0.83 2.37 -13.33
C LEU A 100 -1.51 3.69 -13.01
N SER A 101 -0.90 4.50 -12.16
CA SER A 101 -1.47 5.81 -11.81
C SER A 101 -0.37 6.83 -11.55
N LYS A 102 -0.67 8.09 -11.85
CA LYS A 102 0.20 9.22 -11.54
C LYS A 102 -0.65 10.42 -11.17
N SER A 103 -0.32 11.03 -10.04
CA SER A 103 -0.96 12.27 -9.55
C SER A 103 -2.49 12.17 -9.40
N CYS A 104 -3.00 11.00 -9.00
CA CYS A 104 -4.42 10.77 -8.74
C CYS A 104 -4.77 10.98 -7.26
N SER A 105 -6.06 11.21 -7.00
CA SER A 105 -6.67 11.12 -5.67
C SER A 105 -6.55 9.73 -5.03
N THR A 106 -6.92 9.61 -3.75
CA THR A 106 -6.74 8.38 -2.98
C THR A 106 -7.81 7.33 -3.33
N PHE A 107 -7.45 6.35 -4.16
CA PHE A 107 -8.33 5.23 -4.53
C PHE A 107 -7.85 3.86 -3.99
N LEU A 108 -6.58 3.75 -3.59
CA LEU A 108 -5.95 2.47 -3.25
C LEU A 108 -6.60 1.74 -2.06
N ALA A 109 -7.21 2.47 -1.13
CA ALA A 109 -7.91 1.87 0.00
C ALA A 109 -9.11 1.02 -0.48
N TYR A 110 -9.90 1.57 -1.41
CA TYR A 110 -11.02 0.87 -2.02
C TYR A 110 -10.55 -0.37 -2.81
N VAL A 111 -9.49 -0.22 -3.61
CA VAL A 111 -8.93 -1.35 -4.38
C VAL A 111 -8.48 -2.49 -3.46
N LYS A 112 -7.79 -2.17 -2.36
CA LYS A 112 -7.31 -3.18 -1.40
C LYS A 112 -8.43 -3.86 -0.61
N GLU A 113 -9.61 -3.26 -0.50
CA GLU A 113 -10.78 -3.87 0.13
C GLU A 113 -11.42 -4.93 -0.80
N LYS A 114 -11.45 -4.62 -2.10
CA LYS A 114 -12.12 -5.45 -3.11
C LYS A 114 -11.21 -6.53 -3.69
N PHE A 115 -9.97 -6.18 -4.00
CA PHE A 115 -9.01 -7.04 -4.70
C PHE A 115 -7.86 -7.47 -3.78
N LYS A 116 -7.34 -8.68 -3.99
CA LYS A 116 -6.19 -9.18 -3.21
C LYS A 116 -4.91 -8.58 -3.80
N LEU A 117 -4.24 -7.71 -3.05
CA LEU A 117 -2.91 -7.23 -3.42
C LEU A 117 -1.92 -8.41 -3.45
N ILE A 118 -1.09 -8.48 -4.49
CA ILE A 118 0.00 -9.46 -4.55
C ILE A 118 1.01 -9.15 -3.46
N ASP A 119 1.28 -10.12 -2.59
CA ASP A 119 2.17 -9.93 -1.46
C ASP A 119 3.67 -10.00 -1.86
N VAL A 120 4.55 -9.62 -0.95
CA VAL A 120 6.01 -9.61 -1.21
C VAL A 120 6.55 -11.02 -1.50
N ALA A 121 5.96 -12.06 -0.91
CA ALA A 121 6.38 -13.42 -1.14
C ALA A 121 5.97 -13.90 -2.55
N GLU A 122 4.79 -13.53 -3.03
CA GLU A 122 4.37 -13.77 -4.42
C GLU A 122 5.23 -12.95 -5.38
N LEU A 123 5.54 -11.68 -5.07
CA LEU A 123 6.43 -10.83 -5.87
C LEU A 123 7.88 -11.34 -5.91
N SER A 124 8.34 -12.04 -4.87
CA SER A 124 9.68 -12.63 -4.83
C SER A 124 9.91 -13.65 -5.96
N LYS A 125 8.84 -14.25 -6.49
CA LYS A 125 8.88 -15.16 -7.64
C LYS A 125 9.24 -14.47 -8.96
N LEU A 126 9.12 -13.14 -9.01
CA LEU A 126 9.56 -12.33 -10.15
C LEU A 126 11.08 -12.18 -10.22
N VAL A 127 11.79 -12.64 -9.18
CA VAL A 127 13.22 -12.51 -9.04
C VAL A 127 13.88 -13.85 -9.37
N GLY A 128 14.55 -13.94 -10.53
CA GLY A 128 15.31 -15.13 -10.88
C GLY A 128 16.45 -15.40 -9.89
N ASP A 129 16.87 -16.65 -9.77
CA ASP A 129 17.95 -17.05 -8.83
C ASP A 129 19.29 -16.37 -9.13
N ASN A 130 19.52 -15.97 -10.40
CA ASN A 130 20.73 -15.28 -10.83
C ASN A 130 20.65 -13.74 -10.70
N ALA A 131 19.57 -13.19 -10.14
CA ALA A 131 19.42 -11.74 -10.00
C ALA A 131 20.44 -11.17 -8.99
N GLU A 132 21.09 -10.06 -9.35
CA GLU A 132 21.99 -9.30 -8.48
C GLU A 132 21.14 -8.42 -7.55
N PHE A 133 21.29 -8.57 -6.23
CA PHE A 133 20.54 -7.75 -5.27
C PHE A 133 21.33 -6.46 -4.99
N GLN A 134 20.89 -5.36 -5.59
CA GLN A 134 21.55 -4.06 -5.44
C GLN A 134 21.15 -3.35 -4.15
N LYS A 135 19.88 -3.49 -3.74
CA LYS A 135 19.38 -2.89 -2.49
C LYS A 135 18.32 -3.76 -1.85
N ILE A 136 18.38 -3.89 -0.54
CA ILE A 136 17.27 -4.40 0.27
C ILE A 136 17.00 -3.44 1.42
N ALA A 137 15.72 -3.14 1.65
CA ALA A 137 15.27 -2.51 2.87
C ALA A 137 14.48 -3.55 3.68
N LEU A 138 14.78 -3.61 4.97
CA LEU A 138 14.27 -4.58 5.92
C LEU A 138 13.63 -3.85 7.09
N ARG A 139 12.50 -4.38 7.56
CA ARG A 139 11.92 -4.04 8.86
C ARG A 139 12.20 -5.18 9.83
N ASN A 140 12.83 -4.88 10.96
CA ASN A 140 13.08 -5.86 12.00
C ASN A 140 11.82 -6.11 12.83
N MET A 141 11.57 -7.38 13.14
CA MET A 141 10.52 -7.80 14.08
C MET A 141 11.06 -7.65 15.51
N THR A 142 11.09 -6.41 15.99
CA THR A 142 11.53 -6.07 17.34
C THR A 142 10.56 -5.12 18.01
N VAL A 143 10.45 -5.25 19.33
CA VAL A 143 9.57 -4.45 20.20
C VAL A 143 10.35 -3.49 21.08
N SER A 144 11.69 -3.59 21.06
CA SER A 144 12.55 -2.72 21.86
C SER A 144 12.72 -1.36 21.20
N GLU A 145 12.52 -0.29 21.96
CA GLU A 145 12.79 1.09 21.55
C GLU A 145 14.24 1.32 21.12
N LYS A 146 15.18 0.63 21.79
CA LYS A 146 16.62 0.76 21.51
C LYS A 146 17.08 -0.10 20.34
N ALA A 147 16.22 -0.94 19.79
CA ALA A 147 16.57 -1.82 18.69
C ALA A 147 16.43 -1.10 17.34
N VAL A 148 17.33 -1.44 16.42
CA VAL A 148 17.26 -0.97 15.03
C VAL A 148 15.96 -1.46 14.40
N ARG A 149 15.05 -0.53 14.06
CA ARG A 149 13.73 -0.83 13.48
C ARG A 149 13.81 -1.16 11.99
N ASN A 150 14.54 -0.34 11.23
CA ASN A 150 14.73 -0.51 9.79
C ASN A 150 16.23 -0.60 9.45
N ARG A 151 16.58 -1.46 8.50
CA ARG A 151 17.93 -1.55 7.92
C ARG A 151 17.85 -1.48 6.41
N SER A 152 18.76 -0.78 5.78
CA SER A 152 18.94 -0.86 4.33
C SER A 152 20.37 -1.23 4.00
N TYR A 153 20.54 -2.18 3.10
CA TYR A 153 21.83 -2.57 2.55
C TYR A 153 21.81 -2.24 1.07
N GLU A 154 22.91 -1.66 0.58
CA GLU A 154 23.08 -1.26 -0.80
C GLU A 154 24.49 -1.63 -1.27
N GLY A 155 24.62 -2.14 -2.49
CA GLY A 155 25.87 -2.61 -3.06
C GLY A 155 25.68 -3.13 -4.48
N ASN A 156 26.72 -3.74 -5.06
CA ASN A 156 26.62 -4.34 -6.39
C ASN A 156 25.82 -5.65 -6.37
N ASP A 157 26.16 -6.57 -5.47
CA ASP A 157 25.34 -7.73 -5.11
C ASP A 157 25.51 -8.03 -3.62
N ILE A 158 24.51 -7.64 -2.83
CA ILE A 158 24.55 -7.75 -1.37
C ILE A 158 24.50 -9.20 -0.89
N ARG A 159 24.11 -10.18 -1.72
CA ARG A 159 23.98 -11.59 -1.31
C ARG A 159 25.28 -12.14 -0.74
N SER A 160 26.41 -11.73 -1.32
CA SER A 160 27.76 -12.14 -0.91
C SER A 160 28.16 -11.60 0.48
N SER A 161 27.67 -10.42 0.84
CA SER A 161 28.01 -9.72 2.08
C SER A 161 26.92 -9.81 3.17
N PHE A 162 25.74 -10.34 2.84
CA PHE A 162 24.60 -10.33 3.74
C PHE A 162 24.64 -11.50 4.72
N SER A 163 24.75 -11.20 6.02
CA SER A 163 24.63 -12.22 7.07
C SER A 163 23.18 -12.70 7.20
N SER A 164 22.95 -13.97 6.89
CA SER A 164 21.63 -14.61 6.96
C SER A 164 21.14 -14.87 8.40
N HIS A 165 22.01 -14.75 9.41
CA HIS A 165 21.70 -15.12 10.79
C HIS A 165 20.49 -14.35 11.38
N SER A 166 20.27 -13.11 10.94
CA SER A 166 19.12 -12.29 11.37
C SER A 166 18.00 -12.21 10.34
N ALA A 167 18.13 -12.85 9.17
CA ALA A 167 17.17 -12.73 8.07
C ALA A 167 15.75 -13.16 8.48
N GLY A 168 15.63 -14.26 9.23
CA GLY A 168 14.35 -14.78 9.73
C GLY A 168 13.64 -13.86 10.73
N ARG A 169 14.30 -12.78 11.18
CA ARG A 169 13.72 -11.75 12.06
C ARG A 169 13.45 -10.43 11.34
N SER A 170 13.59 -10.41 10.02
CA SER A 170 13.49 -9.22 9.19
C SER A 170 12.52 -9.45 8.03
N ILE A 171 11.62 -8.50 7.82
CA ILE A 171 10.63 -8.51 6.74
C ILE A 171 11.12 -7.56 5.63
N PRO A 172 11.35 -8.04 4.40
CA PRO A 172 11.70 -7.19 3.27
C PRO A 172 10.57 -6.22 2.94
N SER A 173 10.90 -4.94 2.91
CA SER A 173 9.96 -3.86 2.59
C SER A 173 10.20 -3.27 1.19
N HIS A 174 11.43 -3.34 0.69
CA HIS A 174 11.83 -2.88 -0.64
C HIS A 174 13.02 -3.70 -1.15
N LEU A 175 12.99 -4.05 -2.44
CA LEU A 175 14.05 -4.76 -3.15
C LEU A 175 14.39 -3.97 -4.41
N LYS A 176 15.68 -3.78 -4.70
CA LYS A 176 16.19 -3.33 -5.99
C LYS A 176 17.11 -4.41 -6.50
N ILE A 177 16.78 -4.97 -7.65
CA ILE A 177 17.50 -6.08 -8.26
C ILE A 177 17.92 -5.69 -9.67
N LYS A 178 19.02 -6.28 -10.14
CA LYS A 178 19.46 -6.20 -11.52
C LYS A 178 19.47 -7.60 -12.11
N GLU A 179 18.75 -7.76 -13.21
CA GLU A 179 18.61 -9.04 -13.89
C GLU A 179 18.66 -8.81 -15.40
N LYS A 180 19.55 -9.54 -16.10
CA LYS A 180 19.73 -9.42 -17.56
C LYS A 180 19.94 -7.95 -18.03
N GLY A 181 20.69 -7.17 -17.24
CA GLY A 181 20.98 -5.76 -17.52
C GLY A 181 19.85 -4.78 -17.17
N GLN A 182 18.66 -5.26 -16.78
CA GLN A 182 17.53 -4.41 -16.39
C GLN A 182 17.41 -4.30 -14.87
N ILE A 183 17.12 -3.09 -14.39
CA ILE A 183 16.91 -2.83 -12.96
C ILE A 183 15.42 -2.91 -12.67
N LYS A 184 15.04 -3.76 -11.72
CA LYS A 184 13.68 -3.88 -11.19
C LYS A 184 13.67 -3.48 -9.72
N SER A 185 12.63 -2.78 -9.29
CA SER A 185 12.38 -2.44 -7.91
C SER A 185 11.01 -2.98 -7.50
N ILE A 186 10.96 -3.69 -6.38
CA ILE A 186 9.76 -4.31 -5.84
C ILE A 186 9.56 -3.75 -4.44
N SER A 187 8.36 -3.26 -4.16
CA SER A 187 8.02 -2.72 -2.85
C SER A 187 6.92 -3.52 -2.16
N SER A 188 6.92 -3.46 -0.84
CA SER A 188 5.92 -4.12 0.02
C SER A 188 4.49 -3.62 -0.11
N THR A 189 4.28 -2.56 -0.88
CA THR A 189 2.96 -2.08 -1.28
C THR A 189 2.41 -2.78 -2.53
N GLY A 190 3.14 -3.77 -3.06
CA GLY A 190 2.77 -4.52 -4.27
C GLY A 190 3.17 -3.83 -5.57
N ARG A 191 3.90 -2.71 -5.49
CA ARG A 191 4.34 -1.94 -6.66
C ARG A 191 5.66 -2.50 -7.19
N ILE A 192 5.67 -2.75 -8.49
CA ILE A 192 6.84 -3.13 -9.28
C ILE A 192 7.19 -1.98 -10.20
N VAL A 193 8.48 -1.61 -10.21
CA VAL A 193 9.03 -0.62 -11.12
C VAL A 193 10.16 -1.25 -11.90
N GLU A 194 10.12 -1.21 -13.22
CA GLU A 194 11.21 -1.68 -14.07
C GLU A 194 11.78 -0.52 -14.88
N SER A 195 13.10 -0.37 -14.84
CA SER A 195 13.81 0.66 -15.59
C SER A 195 13.81 0.29 -17.07
N ALA A 196 12.96 0.98 -17.82
CA ALA A 196 12.84 0.85 -19.27
C ALA A 196 12.50 2.24 -19.86
N PRO A 197 12.74 2.46 -21.17
CA PRO A 197 12.12 3.55 -21.90
C PRO A 197 10.61 3.57 -21.72
N ARG A 198 9.98 4.70 -22.01
CA ARG A 198 8.52 4.75 -21.99
C ARG A 198 7.96 3.86 -23.10
N GLN A 199 6.85 3.20 -22.80
CA GLN A 199 6.26 2.16 -23.65
C GLN A 199 4.77 2.40 -23.85
N SER A 200 4.23 1.80 -24.90
CA SER A 200 2.79 1.82 -25.17
C SER A 200 2.02 1.00 -24.14
N ILE A 201 0.70 1.21 -24.08
CA ILE A 201 -0.20 0.40 -23.23
C ILE A 201 -0.05 -1.09 -23.59
N GLU A 202 0.06 -1.41 -24.86
CA GLU A 202 0.16 -2.77 -25.36
C GLU A 202 1.46 -3.46 -24.93
N GLU A 203 2.59 -2.77 -25.06
CA GLU A 203 3.89 -3.27 -24.60
C GLU A 203 3.91 -3.49 -23.08
N ILE A 204 3.24 -2.61 -22.32
CA ILE A 204 3.07 -2.76 -20.87
C ILE A 204 2.17 -3.95 -20.56
N THR A 205 1.10 -4.18 -21.32
CA THR A 205 0.22 -5.34 -21.17
C THR A 205 1.00 -6.64 -21.40
N ASP A 206 1.79 -6.73 -22.48
CA ASP A 206 2.63 -7.89 -22.77
C ASP A 206 3.64 -8.15 -21.66
N TRP A 207 4.29 -7.10 -21.17
CA TRP A 207 5.19 -7.18 -20.04
C TRP A 207 4.46 -7.63 -18.76
N ALA A 208 3.30 -7.04 -18.44
CA ALA A 208 2.52 -7.38 -17.25
C ALA A 208 2.04 -8.83 -17.30
N TYR A 209 1.60 -9.30 -18.46
CA TYR A 209 1.25 -10.70 -18.69
C TYR A 209 2.43 -11.63 -18.40
N SER A 210 3.63 -11.30 -18.87
CA SER A 210 4.83 -12.09 -18.56
C SER A 210 5.14 -12.14 -17.05
N GLN A 211 4.91 -11.05 -16.32
CA GLN A 211 5.08 -11.02 -14.86
C GLN A 211 4.02 -11.88 -14.16
N ILE A 212 2.77 -11.84 -14.62
CA ILE A 212 1.68 -12.69 -14.11
C ILE A 212 2.02 -14.18 -14.30
N GLN A 213 2.56 -14.55 -15.46
CA GLN A 213 3.01 -15.93 -15.70
C GLN A 213 4.12 -16.34 -14.73
N LEU A 214 5.09 -15.48 -14.46
CA LEU A 214 6.15 -15.75 -13.48
C LEU A 214 5.58 -15.92 -12.07
N ILE A 215 4.63 -15.07 -11.62
CA ILE A 215 3.99 -15.20 -10.30
C ILE A 215 3.28 -16.54 -10.14
N ASN A 216 2.64 -17.04 -11.21
CA ASN A 216 1.90 -18.30 -11.18
C ASN A 216 2.81 -19.53 -11.24
N THR A 217 3.91 -19.48 -12.00
CA THR A 217 4.72 -20.66 -12.35
C THR A 217 6.05 -20.76 -11.60
N SER A 218 6.62 -19.62 -11.22
CA SER A 218 8.00 -19.58 -10.71
C SER A 218 8.08 -19.98 -9.25
N LYS A 219 9.18 -20.64 -8.91
CA LYS A 219 9.55 -20.89 -7.52
C LYS A 219 10.10 -19.61 -6.91
N GLU A 220 9.95 -19.50 -5.60
CA GLU A 220 10.54 -18.42 -4.84
C GLU A 220 12.07 -18.48 -4.88
N ASN A 221 12.68 -17.31 -5.00
CA ASN A 221 14.13 -17.10 -4.98
C ASN A 221 14.77 -17.60 -3.68
N ASN A 222 15.88 -18.33 -3.79
CA ASN A 222 16.54 -18.95 -2.62
C ASN A 222 17.06 -17.94 -1.57
N PHE A 223 17.49 -16.75 -1.98
CA PHE A 223 17.93 -15.72 -1.04
C PHE A 223 16.75 -15.15 -0.24
N LEU A 224 15.61 -14.92 -0.92
CA LEU A 224 14.43 -14.33 -0.30
C LEU A 224 13.71 -15.29 0.67
N LYS A 225 13.89 -16.61 0.51
CA LYS A 225 13.37 -17.64 1.44
C LYS A 225 13.86 -17.47 2.88
N ASN A 226 15.05 -16.89 3.07
CA ASN A 226 15.66 -16.74 4.39
C ASN A 226 14.96 -15.69 5.26
N PHE A 227 14.11 -14.84 4.65
CA PHE A 227 13.49 -13.71 5.33
C PHE A 227 12.12 -14.05 5.91
N ALA A 228 11.71 -13.28 6.93
CA ALA A 228 10.37 -13.38 7.49
C ALA A 228 9.31 -12.95 6.47
N LYS A 229 8.19 -13.66 6.45
CA LYS A 229 7.07 -13.44 5.53
C LYS A 229 5.85 -12.92 6.27
N LYS A 230 5.01 -12.18 5.54
CA LYS A 230 3.66 -11.88 6.02
C LYS A 230 2.85 -13.18 5.97
N VAL A 231 2.15 -13.47 7.06
CA VAL A 231 1.20 -14.59 7.15
C VAL A 231 -0.18 -14.01 7.39
N SER A 232 -1.21 -14.63 6.83
CA SER A 232 -2.58 -14.23 7.10
C SER A 232 -2.87 -14.37 8.59
N LEU A 233 -3.36 -13.31 9.22
CA LEU A 233 -3.73 -13.34 10.64
C LEU A 233 -4.80 -14.42 10.90
N GLY A 234 -5.74 -14.61 9.97
CA GLY A 234 -6.76 -15.66 10.06
C GLY A 234 -6.16 -17.07 10.12
N GLU A 235 -5.13 -17.34 9.31
CA GLU A 235 -4.42 -18.62 9.32
C GLU A 235 -3.61 -18.87 10.59
N VAL A 236 -3.06 -17.81 11.18
CA VAL A 236 -2.36 -17.90 12.48
C VAL A 236 -3.37 -18.16 13.60
N LEU A 237 -4.49 -17.42 13.60
CA LEU A 237 -5.52 -17.52 14.62
C LEU A 237 -6.36 -18.81 14.55
N SER A 238 -6.33 -19.53 13.43
CA SER A 238 -6.95 -20.86 13.32
C SER A 238 -6.12 -21.96 14.00
N LYS A 239 -4.81 -21.73 14.14
CA LYS A 239 -3.86 -22.69 14.74
C LYS A 239 -3.48 -22.34 16.17
N CYS A 240 -3.53 -21.05 16.52
CA CYS A 240 -3.07 -20.53 17.81
C CYS A 240 -4.07 -19.53 18.40
N LYS A 241 -4.06 -19.40 19.73
CA LYS A 241 -4.76 -18.31 20.43
C LYS A 241 -3.73 -17.27 20.88
N PRO A 242 -4.01 -15.96 20.70
CA PRO A 242 -3.10 -14.93 21.19
C PRO A 242 -3.16 -14.88 22.71
N SER A 243 -2.00 -14.80 23.36
CA SER A 243 -1.87 -14.64 24.82
C SER A 243 -1.61 -13.19 25.23
N ALA A 244 -1.18 -12.35 24.29
CA ALA A 244 -0.91 -10.95 24.52
C ALA A 244 -1.07 -10.14 23.21
N LEU A 245 -1.26 -8.84 23.36
CA LEU A 245 -1.31 -7.84 22.31
C LEU A 245 -0.27 -6.76 22.60
N LEU A 246 0.49 -6.38 21.59
CA LEU A 246 1.35 -5.22 21.61
C LEU A 246 1.07 -4.38 20.37
N ILE A 247 0.99 -3.07 20.55
CA ILE A 247 0.76 -2.12 19.46
C ILE A 247 2.07 -1.37 19.21
N ASP A 248 2.60 -1.51 18.00
CA ASP A 248 3.75 -0.70 17.56
C ASP A 248 3.27 0.72 17.24
N VAL A 249 3.46 1.64 18.19
CA VAL A 249 3.04 3.05 18.09
C VAL A 249 4.03 3.94 17.35
N SER A 250 5.24 3.46 17.11
CA SER A 250 6.37 4.19 16.53
C SER A 250 5.99 4.99 15.28
N ALA A 251 5.30 4.34 14.34
CA ALA A 251 4.94 4.96 13.07
C ALA A 251 3.87 6.06 13.21
N ILE A 252 3.13 6.06 14.31
CA ILE A 252 2.15 7.11 14.65
C ILE A 252 2.89 8.27 15.33
N GLU A 253 3.82 7.97 16.24
CA GLU A 253 4.68 8.97 16.89
C GLU A 253 5.44 9.81 15.85
N ASP A 254 6.19 9.15 14.95
CA ASP A 254 6.96 9.81 13.89
C ASP A 254 6.07 10.78 13.07
N LYS A 255 4.86 10.32 12.70
CA LYS A 255 3.91 11.13 11.91
C LYS A 255 3.31 12.30 12.67
N ILE A 256 3.20 12.22 13.99
CA ILE A 256 2.76 13.34 14.82
C ILE A 256 3.89 14.36 14.98
N GLU A 257 5.12 13.89 15.19
CA GLU A 257 6.31 14.74 15.28
C GLU A 257 6.56 15.50 13.97
N ASP A 258 6.44 14.83 12.83
CA ASP A 258 6.56 15.43 11.49
C ASP A 258 5.37 16.33 11.11
N GLY A 259 4.34 16.45 11.98
CA GLY A 259 3.15 17.26 11.76
C GLY A 259 2.16 16.70 10.73
N ALA A 260 2.41 15.50 10.18
CA ALA A 260 1.53 14.83 9.24
C ALA A 260 0.20 14.39 9.87
N ILE A 261 0.21 14.10 11.17
CA ILE A 261 -0.98 13.79 11.98
C ILE A 261 -1.09 14.80 13.11
N VAL A 262 -2.27 15.44 13.23
CA VAL A 262 -2.55 16.35 14.34
C VAL A 262 -3.51 15.68 15.31
N LEU A 263 -3.03 15.36 16.52
CA LEU A 263 -3.88 14.85 17.58
C LEU A 263 -4.67 16.02 18.20
N LYS A 264 -5.98 15.81 18.37
CA LYS A 264 -6.89 16.80 18.93
C LYS A 264 -7.82 16.11 19.91
N TYR A 265 -8.07 16.73 21.06
CA TYR A 265 -9.13 16.32 21.96
C TYR A 265 -10.38 17.16 21.70
N GLU A 266 -11.53 16.51 21.57
CA GLU A 266 -12.83 17.13 21.35
C GLU A 266 -13.52 17.41 22.69
N LEU A 267 -13.80 18.68 22.96
CA LEU A 267 -14.60 19.13 24.09
C LEU A 267 -15.95 19.65 23.61
N PHE A 268 -17.02 19.20 24.26
CA PHE A 268 -18.35 19.76 24.05
C PHE A 268 -18.55 20.97 24.96
N LYS A 269 -18.71 22.14 24.37
CA LYS A 269 -19.08 23.36 25.08
C LYS A 269 -20.56 23.65 24.84
N LYS A 270 -21.28 24.06 25.86
CA LYS A 270 -22.64 24.58 25.73
C LYS A 270 -22.54 26.11 25.60
N GLU A 271 -22.92 26.65 24.46
CA GLU A 271 -22.92 28.08 24.20
C GLU A 271 -24.35 28.57 23.96
N LYS A 272 -24.71 29.70 24.57
CA LYS A 272 -25.99 30.37 24.31
C LYS A 272 -25.82 31.20 23.05
N ILE A 273 -26.46 30.78 21.96
CA ILE A 273 -26.53 31.54 20.71
C ILE A 273 -28.01 31.90 20.52
N ASN A 274 -28.30 33.20 20.46
CA ASN A 274 -29.67 33.73 20.36
C ASN A 274 -30.64 33.16 21.41
N GLY A 275 -30.22 33.12 22.68
CA GLY A 275 -31.04 32.65 23.80
C GLY A 275 -31.21 31.13 23.92
N LYS A 276 -30.83 30.35 22.89
CA LYS A 276 -30.87 28.87 22.91
C LYS A 276 -29.49 28.28 23.17
N VAL A 277 -29.43 27.27 24.03
CA VAL A 277 -28.19 26.54 24.34
C VAL A 277 -27.88 25.57 23.21
N LYS A 278 -26.81 25.82 22.44
CA LYS A 278 -26.26 24.88 21.45
C LYS A 278 -25.01 24.20 22.01
N LYS A 279 -24.83 22.91 21.70
CA LYS A 279 -23.57 22.20 21.91
C LYS A 279 -22.64 22.51 20.73
N THR A 280 -21.53 23.18 21.00
CA THR A 280 -20.46 23.45 20.03
C THR A 280 -19.26 22.58 20.35
N LYS A 281 -18.57 22.11 19.31
CA LYS A 281 -17.35 21.31 19.43
C LYS A 281 -16.14 22.24 19.48
N LYS A 282 -15.29 22.08 20.49
CA LYS A 282 -14.00 22.76 20.58
C LYS A 282 -12.89 21.73 20.50
N TYR A 283 -11.93 21.96 19.61
CA TYR A 283 -10.74 21.12 19.47
C TYR A 283 -9.57 21.74 20.22
N ILE A 284 -8.91 20.97 21.07
CA ILE A 284 -7.72 21.39 21.81
C ILE A 284 -6.54 20.51 21.43
N LYS A 285 -5.39 21.13 21.17
CA LYS A 285 -4.12 20.41 20.97
C LYS A 285 -3.65 19.90 22.35
N PRO A 286 -3.39 18.59 22.52
CA PRO A 286 -2.84 18.04 23.75
C PRO A 286 -1.46 18.63 24.05
N SER A 287 -1.07 18.66 25.32
CA SER A 287 0.30 19.01 25.70
C SER A 287 1.25 17.83 25.44
N ILE A 288 2.55 18.11 25.27
CA ILE A 288 3.62 17.11 25.13
C ILE A 288 3.58 16.04 26.23
N ARG A 289 3.23 16.40 27.46
CA ARG A 289 3.09 15.43 28.57
C ARG A 289 1.97 14.42 28.32
N ILE A 290 0.86 14.87 27.74
CA ILE A 290 -0.28 14.00 27.40
C ILE A 290 0.11 13.08 26.23
N TYR A 291 0.83 13.58 25.23
CA TYR A 291 1.36 12.76 24.15
C TYR A 291 2.21 11.61 24.67
N LYS A 292 3.20 11.93 25.50
CA LYS A 292 4.09 10.92 26.08
C LYS A 292 3.32 9.86 26.87
N LYS A 293 2.43 10.29 27.77
CA LYS A 293 1.62 9.37 28.58
C LYS A 293 0.72 8.47 27.71
N LEU A 294 0.12 9.00 26.65
CA LEU A 294 -0.72 8.24 25.73
C LEU A 294 0.09 7.15 25.02
N PHE A 295 1.26 7.51 24.51
CA PHE A 295 2.11 6.56 23.77
C PHE A 295 2.77 5.53 24.68
N ASP A 296 3.21 5.94 25.87
CA ASP A 296 3.70 5.02 26.90
C ASP A 296 2.65 3.94 27.18
N GLN A 297 1.38 4.34 27.40
CA GLN A 297 0.27 3.41 27.63
C GLN A 297 -0.02 2.53 26.40
N LEU A 298 -0.12 3.10 25.20
CA LEU A 298 -0.40 2.34 23.99
C LEU A 298 0.71 1.34 23.63
N GLY A 299 1.95 1.63 24.03
CA GLY A 299 3.12 0.77 23.85
C GLY A 299 3.26 -0.36 24.89
N GLU A 300 2.39 -0.43 25.90
CA GLU A 300 2.39 -1.52 26.87
C GLU A 300 2.00 -2.87 26.23
N ILE A 301 2.43 -3.96 26.87
CA ILE A 301 2.02 -5.32 26.50
C ILE A 301 0.74 -5.64 27.26
N TYR A 302 -0.33 -5.92 26.51
CA TYR A 302 -1.65 -6.22 27.03
C TYR A 302 -1.86 -7.73 27.04
N GLU A 303 -1.92 -8.35 28.21
CA GLU A 303 -2.23 -9.77 28.33
C GLU A 303 -3.69 -10.06 27.98
N LEU A 304 -3.93 -11.21 27.33
CA LEU A 304 -5.25 -11.64 26.89
C LEU A 304 -5.66 -12.94 27.58
N ASP A 305 -6.90 -12.99 28.07
CA ASP A 305 -7.49 -14.22 28.58
C ASP A 305 -7.97 -15.15 27.45
N GLN A 306 -8.51 -16.32 27.81
CA GLN A 306 -9.01 -17.30 26.84
C GLN A 306 -10.18 -16.78 25.98
N ASN A 307 -10.86 -15.71 26.44
CA ASN A 307 -11.97 -15.04 25.77
C ASN A 307 -11.53 -13.76 25.06
N LEU A 308 -10.22 -13.50 24.95
CA LEU A 308 -9.61 -12.31 24.35
C LEU A 308 -9.93 -11.01 25.08
N ARG A 309 -10.26 -11.09 26.37
CA ARG A 309 -10.39 -9.92 27.24
C ARG A 309 -9.01 -9.49 27.68
N VAL A 310 -8.81 -8.18 27.73
CA VAL A 310 -7.56 -7.60 28.21
C VAL A 310 -7.53 -7.73 29.73
N VAL A 311 -6.54 -8.45 30.25
CA VAL A 311 -6.37 -8.66 31.69
C VAL A 311 -6.04 -7.31 32.35
N ASN A 312 -6.59 -7.05 33.54
CA ASN A 312 -6.42 -5.82 34.32
C ASN A 312 -7.05 -4.53 33.73
N PHE A 313 -7.85 -4.65 32.67
CA PHE A 313 -8.64 -3.54 32.13
C PHE A 313 -10.13 -3.72 32.42
N GLU A 314 -10.92 -2.67 32.17
CA GLU A 314 -12.38 -2.70 32.35
C GLU A 314 -13.00 -3.91 31.64
N SER A 315 -14.11 -4.43 32.16
CA SER A 315 -14.80 -5.63 31.64
C SER A 315 -15.28 -5.52 30.19
N THR A 316 -15.25 -4.32 29.61
CA THR A 316 -15.58 -3.99 28.22
C THR A 316 -14.36 -3.98 27.28
N SER A 317 -13.14 -4.17 27.80
CA SER A 317 -11.90 -4.18 27.01
C SER A 317 -11.60 -5.58 26.48
N TYR A 318 -11.89 -5.81 25.20
CA TYR A 318 -11.63 -7.08 24.52
C TYR A 318 -11.20 -6.88 23.08
N VAL A 319 -10.42 -7.82 22.56
CA VAL A 319 -10.03 -7.85 21.15
C VAL A 319 -11.18 -8.40 20.34
N ASN A 320 -11.86 -7.54 19.60
CA ASN A 320 -12.95 -7.97 18.72
C ASN A 320 -12.40 -8.75 17.51
N LYS A 321 -12.81 -10.01 17.40
CA LYS A 321 -12.58 -10.83 16.21
C LYS A 321 -13.55 -10.42 15.11
N ASN A 322 -13.15 -9.45 14.29
CA ASN A 322 -13.92 -9.11 13.09
C ASN A 322 -13.90 -10.28 12.10
N LYS A 323 -15.05 -10.92 11.89
CA LYS A 323 -15.20 -12.07 10.97
C LYS A 323 -14.76 -11.75 9.54
N ARG A 324 -14.79 -10.47 9.11
CA ARG A 324 -14.32 -10.04 7.78
C ARG A 324 -12.80 -10.08 7.61
N VAL A 325 -12.03 -10.06 8.70
CA VAL A 325 -10.55 -10.05 8.69
C VAL A 325 -9.96 -11.46 8.92
N ILE A 326 -10.74 -12.35 9.54
CA ILE A 326 -10.25 -13.66 10.04
C ILE A 326 -10.59 -14.80 9.08
N LEU A 327 -11.67 -14.70 8.31
CA LEU A 327 -11.95 -15.71 7.31
C LEU A 327 -10.96 -15.51 6.14
N PRO A 328 -10.15 -16.50 5.75
CA PRO A 328 -9.83 -16.58 4.33
C PRO A 328 -11.18 -16.51 3.61
N LYS A 329 -11.32 -15.59 2.65
CA LYS A 329 -12.47 -15.62 1.74
C LYS A 329 -12.41 -16.99 1.05
N ASN A 330 -13.07 -17.99 1.64
CA ASN A 330 -13.11 -19.35 1.13
C ASN A 330 -14.12 -19.36 -0.01
N ASN A 331 -13.59 -19.71 -1.18
CA ASN A 331 -14.21 -20.18 -2.43
C ASN A 331 -15.19 -19.24 -3.12
#